data_AF-A0A849PX98-F1
#
_entry.id   AF-A0A849PX98-F1
#
_cell.length_a   1.000
_cell.length_b   1.000
_cell.length_c   1.000
_cell.angle_alpha   90.00
_cell.angle_beta   90.00
_cell.angle_gamma   90.00
#
_symmetry.space_group_name_H-M   'P 1'
#
loop_
_entity.id
_entity.type
_entity.pdbx_description
1 polymer ?
#
loop_
_entity_poly.entity_id
_entity_poly.type
_entity_poly.pdbx_seq_one_letter_code
_entity_poly.pdbx_strand_id
1 'polypeptide(L)'
;CDTYLYSGCSVSPFYDSLMAKLCTWGQTFEESRTRMLSALNDFYIEGVETSIPLYKTILNSDEYKNGELSTDFLKRYDMIDRLTKDLKKEKEEKSEAAIAATIIHSEYFKSRIQNRASNNPNWKNKLG
;
A
#
# COMPACT_ATOMS: atom_id res chain seq x y z
N CYS A 1 -12.23 -16.55 3.19
CA CYS A 1 -12.28 -15.96 1.85
C CYS A 1 -12.91 -16.97 0.91
N ASP A 2 -13.89 -16.57 0.13
CA ASP A 2 -14.42 -17.38 -0.97
C ASP A 2 -13.57 -17.06 -2.21
N THR A 3 -12.91 -18.06 -2.82
CA THR A 3 -11.76 -17.82 -3.70
C THR A 3 -12.06 -18.23 -5.13
N TYR A 4 -12.46 -17.25 -5.95
CA TYR A 4 -12.51 -17.37 -7.42
C TYR A 4 -11.21 -16.88 -8.09
N LEU A 5 -10.44 -16.03 -7.41
CA LEU A 5 -9.25 -15.39 -7.94
C LEU A 5 -7.96 -16.11 -7.56
N TYR A 6 -7.03 -16.19 -8.51
CA TYR A 6 -5.68 -16.71 -8.35
C TYR A 6 -4.68 -15.81 -9.10
N SER A 7 -3.40 -15.90 -8.75
CA SER A 7 -2.35 -15.10 -9.41
C SER A 7 -2.29 -15.40 -10.91
N GLY A 8 -2.28 -14.36 -11.75
CA GLY A 8 -2.32 -14.48 -13.21
C GLY A 8 -3.72 -14.67 -13.81
N CYS A 9 -4.78 -14.65 -12.99
CA CYS A 9 -6.15 -14.66 -13.49
C CYS A 9 -6.47 -13.35 -14.24
N SER A 10 -7.04 -13.48 -15.45
CA SER A 10 -7.51 -12.33 -16.23
C SER A 10 -8.95 -12.00 -15.84
N VAL A 11 -9.18 -10.76 -15.42
CA VAL A 11 -10.54 -10.25 -15.17
C VAL A 11 -11.23 -10.00 -16.51
N SER A 12 -12.42 -10.56 -16.70
CA SER A 12 -13.21 -10.40 -17.92
C SER A 12 -13.91 -9.04 -17.95
N PRO A 13 -13.93 -8.33 -19.09
CA PRO A 13 -14.69 -7.09 -19.23
C PRO A 13 -16.20 -7.33 -19.38
N PHE A 14 -16.64 -8.58 -19.60
CA PHE A 14 -18.04 -8.92 -19.86
C PHE A 14 -18.87 -9.19 -18.60
N TYR A 15 -18.22 -9.32 -17.44
CA TYR A 15 -18.87 -9.59 -16.15
C TYR A 15 -18.62 -8.45 -15.18
N ASP A 16 -19.34 -8.46 -14.05
CA ASP A 16 -19.09 -7.51 -12.98
C ASP A 16 -17.65 -7.62 -12.46
N SER A 17 -17.09 -6.48 -12.08
CA SER A 17 -15.75 -6.29 -11.54
C SER A 17 -15.55 -6.86 -10.13
N LEU A 18 -16.53 -7.61 -9.60
CA LEU A 18 -16.47 -8.18 -8.26
C LEU A 18 -15.37 -9.24 -8.17
N MET A 19 -14.30 -8.86 -7.49
CA MET A 19 -13.13 -9.72 -7.28
C MET A 19 -13.32 -10.69 -6.10
N ALA A 20 -13.64 -10.15 -4.93
CA ALA A 20 -13.78 -10.92 -3.70
C ALA A 20 -14.75 -10.24 -2.73
N LYS A 21 -15.26 -11.02 -1.77
CA LYS A 21 -16.04 -10.51 -0.62
C LYS A 21 -15.23 -10.70 0.65
N LEU A 22 -15.01 -9.59 1.37
CA LEU A 22 -14.33 -9.58 2.66
C LEU A 22 -15.34 -9.26 3.77
N CYS A 23 -15.44 -10.14 4.75
CA CYS A 23 -16.29 -9.98 5.92
C CYS A 23 -15.44 -10.14 7.17
N THR A 24 -15.59 -9.24 8.13
CA THR A 24 -14.95 -9.35 9.45
C THR A 24 -16.00 -9.34 10.54
N TRP A 25 -15.67 -9.95 11.66
CA TRP A 25 -16.53 -10.01 12.83
C TRP A 25 -15.75 -9.64 14.09
N GLY A 26 -16.43 -9.02 15.03
CA GLY A 26 -15.92 -8.64 16.34
C GLY A 26 -17.06 -8.57 17.35
N GLN A 27 -16.72 -8.62 18.63
CA GLN A 27 -17.67 -8.45 19.74
C GLN A 27 -18.19 -7.02 19.80
N THR A 28 -17.39 -6.06 19.34
CA THR A 28 -17.78 -4.65 19.19
C THR A 28 -17.66 -4.19 17.74
N PHE A 29 -18.40 -3.13 17.40
CA PHE A 29 -18.29 -2.49 16.09
C PHE A 29 -16.87 -1.99 15.81
N GLU A 30 -16.18 -1.48 16.84
CA GLU A 30 -14.78 -1.09 16.70
C GLU A 30 -13.88 -2.31 16.42
N GLU A 31 -14.06 -3.40 17.15
CA GLU A 31 -13.24 -4.60 16.92
C GLU A 31 -13.42 -5.14 15.49
N SER A 32 -14.65 -5.16 14.97
CA SER A 32 -14.91 -5.58 13.59
C SER A 32 -14.32 -4.60 12.55
N ARG A 33 -14.42 -3.28 12.81
CA ARG A 33 -13.84 -2.20 11.98
C ARG A 33 -12.33 -2.30 11.91
N THR A 34 -11.67 -2.43 13.06
CA THR A 34 -10.20 -2.53 13.15
C THR A 34 -9.70 -3.80 12.46
N ARG A 35 -10.39 -4.94 12.63
CA ARG A 35 -10.08 -6.17 11.88
C ARG A 35 -10.25 -6.00 10.37
N MET A 36 -11.29 -5.27 9.93
CA MET A 36 -11.48 -4.95 8.51
C MET A 36 -10.32 -4.12 7.97
N LEU A 37 -9.89 -3.09 8.70
CA LEU A 37 -8.75 -2.26 8.33
C LEU A 37 -7.46 -3.08 8.22
N SER A 38 -7.17 -3.95 9.19
CA SER A 38 -6.02 -4.86 9.13
C SER A 38 -6.09 -5.77 7.92
N ALA A 39 -7.23 -6.43 7.70
CA ALA A 39 -7.41 -7.30 6.54
C ALA A 39 -7.19 -6.55 5.23
N LEU A 40 -7.76 -5.35 5.06
CA LEU A 40 -7.56 -4.49 3.88
C LEU A 40 -6.12 -3.98 3.71
N ASN A 41 -5.34 -3.89 4.79
CA ASN A 41 -3.92 -3.58 4.71
C ASN A 41 -3.09 -4.77 4.23
N ASP A 42 -3.51 -5.98 4.59
CA ASP A 42 -2.84 -7.22 4.17
C ASP A 42 -3.24 -7.66 2.75
N PHE A 43 -4.33 -7.13 2.19
CA PHE A 43 -4.72 -7.38 0.79
C PHE A 43 -3.68 -6.79 -0.17
N TYR A 44 -3.00 -7.69 -0.89
CA TYR A 44 -2.06 -7.32 -1.95
C TYR A 44 -2.64 -7.70 -3.32
N ILE A 45 -3.00 -6.68 -4.10
CA ILE A 45 -3.51 -6.80 -5.47
C ILE A 45 -2.72 -5.85 -6.35
N GLU A 46 -2.16 -6.36 -7.44
CA GLU A 46 -1.38 -5.60 -8.41
C GLU A 46 -2.00 -5.73 -9.81
N GLY A 47 -1.83 -4.69 -10.63
CA GLY A 47 -2.26 -4.68 -12.03
C GLY A 47 -3.67 -4.14 -12.30
N VAL A 48 -4.48 -3.93 -11.27
CA VAL A 48 -5.81 -3.31 -11.38
C VAL A 48 -6.05 -2.30 -10.27
N GLU A 49 -6.80 -1.25 -10.57
CA GLU A 49 -7.32 -0.35 -9.53
C GLU A 49 -8.42 -1.07 -8.73
N THR A 50 -8.44 -0.82 -7.42
CA THR A 50 -9.38 -1.48 -6.51
C THR A 50 -10.13 -0.45 -5.67
N SER A 51 -11.26 -0.85 -5.12
CA SER A 51 -12.04 -0.05 -4.17
C SER A 51 -11.44 -0.01 -2.75
N ILE A 52 -10.30 -0.69 -2.51
CA ILE A 52 -9.66 -0.78 -1.20
C ILE A 52 -9.35 0.61 -0.60
N PRO A 53 -8.76 1.58 -1.33
CA PRO A 53 -8.47 2.90 -0.77
C PRO A 53 -9.74 3.62 -0.28
N LEU A 54 -10.84 3.55 -1.04
CA LEU A 54 -12.12 4.14 -0.65
C LEU A 54 -12.63 3.54 0.67
N TYR A 55 -12.58 2.21 0.81
CA TYR A 55 -12.99 1.56 2.06
C TYR A 55 -12.12 1.98 3.25
N LYS A 56 -10.80 2.13 3.06
CA LYS A 56 -9.90 2.62 4.12
C LYS A 56 -10.25 4.06 4.52
N THR A 57 -10.53 4.95 3.57
CA THR A 57 -10.98 6.32 3.87
C THR A 57 -12.29 6.31 4.66
N ILE A 58 -13.28 5.50 4.25
CA ILE A 58 -14.57 5.37 4.96
C ILE A 58 -14.37 4.85 6.38
N LEU A 59 -13.63 3.74 6.56
CA LEU A 59 -13.42 3.10 7.86
C LEU A 59 -12.63 3.99 8.85
N ASN A 60 -11.83 4.93 8.33
CA ASN A 60 -11.08 5.89 9.14
C ASN A 60 -11.84 7.19 9.43
N SER A 61 -12.96 7.45 8.75
CA SER A 61 -13.82 8.62 8.99
C SER A 61 -14.54 8.54 10.33
N ASP A 62 -14.64 9.65 11.06
CA ASP A 62 -15.28 9.67 12.38
C ASP A 62 -16.78 9.39 12.28
N GLU A 63 -17.40 9.79 11.18
CA GLU A 63 -18.81 9.54 10.87
C GLU A 63 -19.10 8.04 10.79
N TYR A 64 -18.19 7.27 10.18
CA TYR A 64 -18.30 5.80 10.18
C TYR A 64 -18.07 5.21 11.59
N LYS A 65 -17.07 5.71 12.34
CA LYS A 65 -16.77 5.23 13.70
C LYS A 65 -17.94 5.43 14.67
N ASN A 66 -18.68 6.53 14.48
CA ASN A 66 -19.86 6.87 15.27
C ASN A 66 -21.15 6.21 14.77
N GLY A 67 -21.11 5.48 13.64
CA GLY A 67 -22.27 4.80 13.07
C GLY A 67 -23.26 5.74 12.37
N GLU A 68 -22.84 6.93 11.94
CA GLU A 68 -23.66 7.92 11.24
C GLU A 68 -23.86 7.54 9.76
N LEU A 69 -24.46 6.38 9.51
CA LEU A 69 -24.60 5.80 8.18
C LEU A 69 -25.98 6.05 7.59
N SER A 70 -26.01 6.46 6.32
CA SER A 70 -27.23 6.62 5.53
C SER A 70 -26.96 6.32 4.05
N THR A 71 -28.01 6.22 3.23
CA THR A 71 -27.88 5.92 1.79
C THR A 71 -27.17 7.03 1.01
N ASP A 72 -27.19 8.27 1.51
CA ASP A 72 -26.50 9.43 0.95
C ASP A 72 -25.12 9.69 1.57
N PHE A 73 -24.63 8.83 2.47
CA PHE A 73 -23.40 9.00 3.25
C PHE A 73 -22.20 9.50 2.44
N LEU A 74 -21.89 8.83 1.32
CA LEU A 74 -20.72 9.16 0.49
C LEU A 74 -20.77 10.60 -0.05
N LYS A 75 -21.97 11.04 -0.45
CA LYS A 75 -22.22 12.38 -0.96
C LYS A 75 -22.27 13.40 0.17
N ARG A 76 -22.94 13.06 1.27
CA ARG A 76 -23.12 13.95 2.44
C ARG A 76 -21.80 14.41 3.03
N TYR A 77 -20.81 13.52 3.08
CA TYR A 77 -19.52 13.79 3.72
C TYR A 77 -18.37 13.93 2.71
N ASP A 78 -18.68 14.06 1.41
CA ASP A 78 -17.71 14.26 0.33
C ASP A 78 -16.56 13.24 0.33
N MET A 79 -16.89 11.95 0.51
CA MET A 79 -15.89 10.88 0.68
C MET A 79 -14.92 10.76 -0.51
N ILE A 80 -15.37 11.10 -1.72
CA ILE A 80 -14.53 11.07 -2.92
C ILE A 80 -13.45 12.16 -2.88
N ASP A 81 -13.76 13.34 -2.34
CA ASP A 81 -12.78 14.41 -2.16
C ASP A 81 -11.75 14.03 -1.09
N ARG A 82 -12.21 13.44 0.03
CA ARG A 82 -11.31 12.90 1.07
C ARG A 82 -10.38 11.83 0.51
N LEU A 83 -10.91 10.86 -0.24
CA LEU A 83 -10.12 9.84 -0.93
C LEU A 83 -9.06 10.45 -1.84
N THR A 84 -9.43 11.46 -2.63
CA THR A 84 -8.51 12.13 -3.56
C THR A 84 -7.35 12.78 -2.80
N LYS A 85 -7.63 13.39 -1.64
CA LYS A 85 -6.61 13.96 -0.76
C LYS A 85 -5.72 12.88 -0.15
N ASP A 86 -6.29 11.79 0.33
CA ASP A 86 -5.55 10.66 0.91
C ASP A 86 -4.60 10.04 -0.11
N LEU A 87 -5.07 9.79 -1.33
CA LEU A 87 -4.25 9.25 -2.43
C LEU A 87 -3.12 10.20 -2.83
N LYS A 88 -3.40 11.52 -2.85
CA LYS A 88 -2.38 12.53 -3.15
C LYS A 88 -1.29 12.52 -2.07
N LYS A 89 -1.69 12.52 -0.80
CA LYS A 89 -0.77 12.44 0.34
C LYS A 89 0.06 11.16 0.32
N GLU A 90 -0.56 10.02 0.06
CA GLU A 90 0.15 8.73 -0.02
C GLU A 90 1.18 8.72 -1.18
N LYS A 91 0.85 9.36 -2.31
CA LYS A 91 1.78 9.51 -3.44
C LYS A 91 2.97 10.40 -3.09
N GLU A 92 2.74 11.50 -2.37
CA GLU A 92 3.78 12.40 -1.87
C GLU A 92 4.73 11.65 -0.91
N GLU A 93 4.17 10.94 0.09
CA GLU A 93 4.95 10.14 1.05
C GLU A 93 5.77 9.04 0.37
N LYS A 94 5.19 8.31 -0.60
CA LYS A 94 5.92 7.30 -1.37
C LYS A 94 7.04 7.89 -2.21
N SER A 95 6.89 9.11 -2.71
CA SER A 95 7.93 9.78 -3.49
C SER A 95 9.16 10.13 -2.64
N GLU A 96 8.95 10.59 -1.41
CA GLU A 96 10.03 10.86 -0.45
C GLU A 96 10.79 9.58 -0.08
N ALA A 97 10.07 8.50 0.23
CA ALA A 97 10.67 7.20 0.53
C ALA A 97 11.50 6.66 -0.66
N ALA A 98 11.01 6.82 -1.89
CA ALA A 98 11.74 6.42 -3.09
C ALA A 98 13.04 7.23 -3.30
N ILE A 99 12.99 8.55 -3.06
CA ILE A 99 14.18 9.43 -3.12
C ILE A 99 15.20 9.00 -2.06
N ALA A 100 14.77 8.82 -0.81
CA ALA A 100 15.64 8.39 0.28
C ALA A 100 16.29 7.02 -0.01
N ALA A 101 15.50 6.05 -0.46
CA ALA A 101 16.00 4.72 -0.85
C ALA A 101 17.01 4.81 -1.99
N THR A 102 16.78 5.68 -2.98
CA THR A 102 17.69 5.91 -4.11
C THR A 102 19.02 6.52 -3.63
N ILE A 103 18.98 7.52 -2.75
CA ILE A 103 20.17 8.16 -2.18
C ILE A 103 20.99 7.13 -1.41
N ILE A 104 20.38 6.42 -0.46
CA ILE A 104 21.03 5.40 0.36
C ILE A 104 21.65 4.31 -0.51
N HIS A 105 20.92 3.82 -1.53
CA HIS A 105 21.43 2.82 -2.46
C HIS A 105 22.66 3.33 -3.24
N SER A 106 22.63 4.60 -3.68
CA SER A 106 23.75 5.22 -4.40
C SER A 106 25.00 5.40 -3.53
N GLU A 107 24.84 5.79 -2.26
CA GLU A 107 25.93 5.96 -1.30
C GLU A 107 26.55 4.61 -0.93
N TYR A 108 25.70 3.61 -0.68
CA TYR A 108 26.12 2.23 -0.44
C TYR A 108 26.99 1.69 -1.59
N PHE A 109 26.56 1.90 -2.84
CA PHE A 109 27.30 1.44 -4.01
C PHE A 109 28.65 2.15 -4.20
N LYS A 110 28.70 3.48 -3.99
CA LYS A 110 29.94 4.26 -4.04
C LYS A 110 30.94 3.81 -2.98
N SER A 111 30.50 3.60 -1.74
CA SER A 111 31.33 3.08 -0.65
C SER A 111 31.95 1.73 -1.01
N ARG A 112 31.15 0.82 -1.60
CA ARG A 112 31.62 -0.50 -2.03
C ARG A 112 32.66 -0.45 -3.16
N ILE A 113 32.54 0.48 -4.10
CA ILE A 113 33.56 0.69 -5.16
C ILE A 113 34.85 1.23 -4.55
N GLN A 114 34.77 2.24 -3.67
CA GLN A 114 35.96 2.79 -3.00
C GLN A 114 36.69 1.73 -2.17
N ASN A 115 35.95 0.89 -1.44
CA ASN A 115 36.54 -0.21 -0.66
C ASN A 115 37.23 -1.26 -1.55
N ARG A 116 36.74 -1.51 -2.78
CA ARG A 116 37.43 -2.37 -3.76
C ARG A 116 38.67 -1.70 -4.37
N ALA A 117 38.66 -0.38 -4.53
CA ALA A 117 39.78 0.38 -5.11
C ALA A 117 40.94 0.60 -4.11
N SER A 118 40.67 0.71 -2.80
CA SER A 118 41.75 0.84 -1.79
C SER A 118 42.38 -0.49 -1.39
N ASN A 119 41.67 -1.62 -1.56
CA ASN A 119 42.18 -2.97 -1.30
C ASN A 119 43.00 -3.53 -2.48
N ASN A 120 43.98 -2.77 -2.98
CA ASN A 120 45.03 -3.33 -3.82
C ASN A 120 46.27 -3.55 -2.94
N PRO A 121 46.51 -4.75 -2.39
CA PRO A 121 47.72 -5.00 -1.64
C PRO A 121 48.90 -4.86 -2.62
N ASN A 122 49.82 -3.94 -2.32
CA ASN A 122 51.08 -3.69 -3.05
C ASN A 122 52.09 -4.86 -2.92
N TRP A 123 51.61 -6.11 -2.93
CA TRP A 123 52.46 -7.31 -2.81
C TRP A 123 53.38 -7.51 -4.02
N LYS A 124 53.16 -6.79 -5.14
CA LYS A 124 53.94 -6.90 -6.38
C LYS A 124 55.30 -6.17 -6.37
N ASN A 125 55.63 -5.36 -5.36
CA ASN A 125 56.90 -4.61 -5.30
C ASN A 125 57.94 -5.20 -4.35
N LYS A 126 57.81 -6.47 -3.91
CA LYS A 126 58.67 -7.08 -2.88
C LYS A 126 59.60 -8.20 -3.35
N LEU A 127 59.78 -8.34 -4.67
CA LEU A 127 60.75 -9.26 -5.29
C LEU A 127 61.66 -8.44 -6.20
N GLY A 128 62.79 -7.99 -5.65
CA GLY A 128 63.83 -7.22 -6.33
C GLY A 128 65.00 -6.99 -5.38
#